data_AF-A0A2P4X8N3-F1
#
_entry.id   AF-A0A2P4X8N3-F1
#
_cell.length_a   1.000
_cell.length_b   1.000
_cell.length_c   1.000
_cell.angle_alpha   90.00
_cell.angle_beta   90.00
_cell.angle_gamma   90.00
#
_symmetry.space_group_name_H-M   'P 1'
#
loop_
_entity.id
_entity.type
_entity.pdbx_description
1 polymer ?
#
loop_
_entity_poly.entity_id
_entity_poly.type
_entity_poly.pdbx_seq_one_letter_code
_entity_poly.pdbx_strand_id
1 'polypeptide(L)'
;MDATRKETPFYLVHGWDAQSTLRAMTSSLKRGSGKQTDALAWRREVNRQQEIALEMAKEPLFEPSDRVWLYMERVKPGLTKKLAHRWHGPFRVKRKVEEFAYELQLPDRSGYRFYPVVHVSHSRP
;
A
#
# COMPACT_ATOMS: atom_id res chain seq x y z
N MET A 1 -23.77 -6.16 9.41
CA MET A 1 -23.23 -7.19 8.50
C MET A 1 -22.58 -6.45 7.35
N ASP A 2 -21.27 -6.58 7.22
CA ASP A 2 -20.46 -5.81 6.28
C ASP A 2 -20.70 -6.36 4.86
N ALA A 3 -21.46 -5.62 4.05
CA ALA A 3 -22.09 -6.12 2.84
C ALA A 3 -21.21 -6.02 1.58
N THR A 4 -19.89 -5.80 1.72
CA THR A 4 -19.03 -5.49 0.56
C THR A 4 -17.75 -6.31 0.48
N ARG A 5 -17.46 -7.19 1.46
CA ARG A 5 -16.26 -8.05 1.44
C ARG A 5 -16.64 -9.47 1.86
N LYS A 6 -16.97 -10.30 0.88
CA LYS A 6 -17.56 -11.62 1.13
C LYS A 6 -16.56 -12.73 1.45
N GLU A 7 -15.25 -12.46 1.59
CA GLU A 7 -14.28 -13.50 1.99
C GLU A 7 -13.24 -12.96 2.98
N THR A 8 -13.01 -13.73 4.05
CA THR A 8 -12.03 -13.41 5.09
C THR A 8 -10.60 -13.66 4.56
N PRO A 9 -9.57 -12.92 5.03
CA PRO A 9 -8.18 -13.19 4.63
C PRO A 9 -7.76 -14.65 4.81
N PHE A 10 -8.30 -15.31 5.83
CA PHE A 10 -8.08 -16.74 6.09
C PHE A 10 -8.63 -17.65 4.98
N TYR A 11 -9.85 -17.37 4.50
CA TYR A 11 -10.46 -18.10 3.39
C TYR A 11 -9.68 -17.94 2.09
N LEU A 12 -9.16 -16.73 1.83
CA LEU A 12 -8.35 -16.50 0.63
C LEU A 12 -7.06 -17.34 0.62
N VAL A 13 -6.47 -17.59 1.78
CA VAL A 13 -5.25 -18.41 1.89
C VAL A 13 -5.58 -19.91 1.87
N HIS A 14 -6.63 -20.33 2.57
CA HIS A 14 -6.86 -21.75 2.85
C HIS A 14 -8.04 -22.39 2.10
N GLY A 15 -8.89 -21.60 1.45
CA GLY A 15 -10.07 -22.09 0.71
C GLY A 15 -11.22 -22.56 1.59
N TRP A 16 -11.17 -22.30 2.90
CA TRP A 16 -12.24 -22.58 3.86
C TRP A 16 -12.27 -21.49 4.94
N ASP A 17 -13.44 -21.23 5.51
CA ASP A 17 -13.60 -20.20 6.56
C ASP A 17 -13.24 -20.78 7.92
N ALA A 18 -12.47 -20.04 8.72
CA ALA A 18 -12.22 -20.39 10.12
C ALA A 18 -13.54 -20.34 10.91
N GLN A 19 -14.22 -21.47 11.04
CA GLN A 19 -15.43 -21.59 11.85
C GLN A 19 -15.05 -21.98 13.27
N SER A 20 -15.76 -21.42 14.26
CA SER A 20 -15.71 -21.96 15.62
C SER A 20 -16.15 -23.43 15.63
N THR A 21 -15.60 -24.23 16.53
CA THR A 21 -15.88 -25.68 16.64
C THR A 21 -17.39 -25.98 16.61
N LEU A 22 -18.20 -25.13 17.25
CA LEU A 22 -19.66 -25.24 17.30
C LEU A 22 -20.32 -25.04 15.92
N ARG A 23 -19.86 -24.08 15.12
CA ARG A 23 -20.34 -23.86 13.74
C ARG A 23 -19.92 -25.00 12.81
N ALA A 24 -18.71 -25.52 12.97
CA ALA A 24 -18.20 -26.64 12.16
C ALA A 24 -19.05 -27.92 12.33
N MET A 25 -19.58 -28.18 13.52
CA MET A 25 -20.49 -29.31 13.76
C MET A 25 -21.86 -29.15 13.06
N THR A 26 -22.36 -27.92 12.93
CA THR A 26 -23.69 -27.65 12.33
C THR A 26 -23.68 -27.44 10.81
N SER A 27 -22.51 -27.21 10.19
CA SER A 27 -22.39 -26.82 8.78
C SER A 27 -22.29 -28.00 7.79
N SER A 28 -22.31 -29.25 8.29
CA SER A 28 -22.21 -30.48 7.46
C SER A 28 -23.33 -30.66 6.43
N LEU A 29 -24.43 -29.90 6.53
CA LEU A 29 -25.62 -30.04 5.69
C LEU A 29 -25.68 -29.14 4.45
N LYS A 30 -24.76 -28.20 4.23
CA LYS A 30 -24.83 -27.26 3.10
C LYS A 30 -23.49 -27.04 2.40
N ARG A 31 -22.94 -28.11 1.83
CA ARG A 31 -21.75 -28.05 0.97
C ARG A 31 -22.16 -27.63 -0.45
N GLY A 32 -22.50 -26.35 -0.61
CA GLY A 32 -22.85 -25.74 -1.89
C GLY A 32 -21.60 -25.20 -2.60
N SER A 33 -21.29 -25.79 -3.75
CA SER A 33 -20.20 -25.47 -4.69
C SER A 33 -20.22 -24.06 -5.31
N GLY A 34 -21.13 -23.17 -4.88
CA GLY A 34 -21.34 -21.85 -5.47
C GLY A 34 -20.49 -20.69 -4.92
N LYS A 35 -19.56 -20.94 -3.98
CA LYS A 35 -18.74 -19.89 -3.35
C LYS A 35 -17.32 -19.77 -3.95
N GLN A 36 -16.78 -20.86 -4.48
CA GLN A 36 -15.42 -20.91 -5.02
C GLN A 36 -15.27 -20.09 -6.32
N THR A 37 -16.34 -19.95 -7.10
CA THR A 37 -16.36 -19.15 -8.32
C THR A 37 -16.14 -17.66 -8.04
N ASP A 38 -16.75 -17.15 -6.97
CA ASP A 38 -16.64 -15.75 -6.55
C ASP A 38 -15.22 -15.42 -6.08
N ALA A 39 -14.57 -16.33 -5.34
CA ALA A 39 -13.17 -16.20 -4.92
C ALA A 39 -12.20 -16.06 -6.11
N LEU A 40 -12.36 -16.89 -7.14
CA LEU A 40 -11.51 -16.86 -8.33
C LEU A 40 -11.75 -15.59 -9.16
N ALA A 41 -13.00 -15.18 -9.31
CA ALA A 41 -13.35 -13.93 -9.97
C ALA A 41 -12.73 -12.73 -9.26
N TRP A 42 -12.76 -12.73 -7.92
CA TRP A 42 -12.14 -11.67 -7.11
C TRP A 42 -10.61 -11.65 -7.25
N ARG A 43 -9.94 -12.81 -7.21
CA ARG A 43 -8.47 -12.88 -7.46
C ARG A 43 -8.09 -12.32 -8.82
N ARG A 44 -8.87 -12.66 -9.86
CA ARG A 44 -8.65 -12.12 -11.21
C ARG A 44 -8.79 -10.60 -11.24
N GLU A 45 -9.80 -10.07 -10.56
CA GLU A 45 -10.02 -8.63 -10.49
C GLU A 45 -8.88 -7.92 -9.73
N VAL A 46 -8.45 -8.44 -8.57
CA VAL A 46 -7.31 -7.88 -7.83
C VAL A 46 -6.03 -7.89 -8.66
N ASN A 47 -5.73 -9.02 -9.32
CA ASN A 47 -4.57 -9.12 -10.20
C ASN A 47 -4.66 -8.13 -11.37
N ARG A 48 -5.85 -7.96 -11.96
CA ARG A 48 -6.08 -6.97 -13.02
C ARG A 48 -5.85 -5.54 -12.54
N GLN A 49 -6.35 -5.19 -11.36
CA GLN A 49 -6.12 -3.86 -10.77
C GLN A 49 -4.64 -3.63 -10.48
N GLN A 50 -3.92 -4.66 -10.02
CA GLN A 50 -2.48 -4.61 -9.83
C GLN A 50 -1.74 -4.41 -11.16
N GLU A 51 -2.11 -5.15 -12.21
CA GLU A 51 -1.52 -5.03 -13.54
C GLU A 51 -1.74 -3.62 -14.13
N ILE A 52 -2.95 -3.07 -14.04
CA ILE A 52 -3.24 -1.68 -14.46
C ILE A 52 -2.37 -0.69 -13.68
N ALA A 53 -2.24 -0.86 -12.37
CA ALA A 53 -1.41 0.01 -11.55
C ALA A 53 0.07 -0.05 -11.97
N LEU A 54 0.59 -1.25 -12.25
CA LEU A 54 1.96 -1.45 -12.73
C LEU A 54 2.17 -0.83 -14.12
N GLU A 55 1.21 -0.98 -15.02
CA GLU A 55 1.24 -0.34 -16.35
C GLU A 55 1.28 1.19 -16.24
N MET A 56 0.41 1.79 -15.42
CA MET A 56 0.42 3.23 -15.18
C MET A 56 1.73 3.71 -14.55
N ALA A 57 2.36 2.86 -13.76
CA ALA A 57 3.63 3.16 -13.10
C ALA A 57 4.85 2.86 -13.99
N LYS A 58 4.69 2.42 -15.24
CA LYS A 58 5.84 2.30 -16.17
C LYS A 58 6.41 3.67 -16.51
N GLU A 59 5.54 4.67 -16.69
CA GLU A 59 5.98 6.03 -16.92
C GLU A 59 6.54 6.64 -15.62
N PRO A 60 7.76 7.19 -15.64
CA PRO A 60 8.31 7.87 -14.48
C PRO A 60 7.51 9.15 -14.21
N LEU A 61 6.93 9.27 -13.01
CA LEU A 61 6.28 10.51 -12.56
C LEU A 61 7.29 11.64 -12.28
N PHE A 62 8.54 11.29 -11.97
CA PHE A 62 9.62 12.22 -11.68
C PHE A 62 10.89 11.75 -12.39
N GLU A 63 11.62 12.70 -12.95
CA GLU A 63 12.92 12.47 -13.57
C GLU A 63 14.05 12.53 -12.53
N PRO A 64 15.18 11.83 -12.77
CA PRO A 64 16.38 12.03 -11.98
C PRO A 64 16.77 13.52 -11.96
N SER A 65 17.08 14.03 -10.77
CA SER A 65 17.35 15.43 -10.43
C SER A 65 16.12 16.32 -10.18
N ASP A 66 14.90 15.82 -10.40
CA ASP A 66 13.68 16.57 -10.05
C ASP A 66 13.64 16.89 -8.56
N ARG A 67 13.13 18.09 -8.25
CA ARG A 67 12.97 18.55 -6.87
C ARG A 67 11.59 18.19 -6.38
N VAL A 68 11.52 17.40 -5.31
CA VAL A 68 10.28 16.93 -4.73
C VAL A 68 10.23 17.22 -3.23
N TRP A 69 9.05 17.61 -2.74
CA TRP A 69 8.74 17.76 -1.33
C TRP A 69 8.35 16.41 -0.74
N LEU A 70 8.94 16.06 0.41
CA LEU A 70 8.63 14.82 1.11
C LEU A 70 7.67 15.07 2.28
N TYR A 71 6.61 14.26 2.37
CA TYR A 71 5.74 14.22 3.53
C TYR A 71 6.41 13.46 4.69
N MET A 72 6.50 14.11 5.84
CA MET A 72 6.98 13.53 7.08
C MET A 72 5.88 13.67 8.16
N GLU A 73 5.37 12.52 8.61
CA GLU A 73 4.36 12.49 9.67
C GLU A 73 4.94 12.85 11.04
N ARG A 74 6.23 12.55 11.25
CA ARG A 74 6.90 12.70 12.54
C ARG A 74 7.25 14.16 12.81
N VAL A 75 6.40 14.82 13.59
CA VAL A 75 6.66 16.12 14.19
C VAL A 75 7.72 15.98 15.29
N LYS A 76 8.65 16.94 15.40
CA LYS A 76 9.61 16.98 16.52
C LYS A 76 8.86 16.96 17.86
N PRO A 77 9.25 16.12 18.83
CA PRO A 77 8.66 16.14 20.17
C PRO A 77 8.77 17.55 20.76
N GLY A 78 7.68 18.10 21.30
CA GLY A 78 7.62 19.45 21.85
C GLY A 78 7.01 20.53 20.94
N LEU A 79 6.76 20.23 19.66
CA LEU A 79 5.98 21.10 18.77
C LEU A 79 4.52 20.64 18.70
N THR A 80 3.56 21.56 18.80
CA THR A 80 2.15 21.24 18.64
C THR A 80 1.88 20.81 17.19
N LYS A 81 1.16 19.68 17.00
CA LYS A 81 0.86 19.11 15.67
C LYS A 81 0.20 20.10 14.70
N LYS A 82 -0.45 21.15 15.21
CA LYS A 82 -1.14 22.20 14.43
C LYS A 82 -0.18 23.12 13.67
N LEU A 83 1.05 23.32 14.17
CA LEU A 83 2.03 24.24 13.59
C LEU A 83 3.22 23.52 12.93
N ALA A 84 3.15 22.19 12.86
CA ALA A 84 4.22 21.40 12.27
C ALA A 84 4.15 21.43 10.74
N HIS A 85 5.22 21.92 10.10
CA HIS A 85 5.44 21.68 8.68
C HIS A 85 5.64 20.18 8.45
N ARG A 86 4.70 19.54 7.76
CA ARG A 86 4.76 18.11 7.42
C ARG A 86 5.36 17.85 6.04
N TRP A 87 5.48 18.88 5.21
CA TRP A 87 6.18 18.80 3.93
C TRP A 87 7.57 19.38 4.12
N HIS A 88 8.57 18.58 3.80
CA HIS A 88 9.96 18.90 4.00
C HIS A 88 10.65 19.03 2.66
N GLY A 89 11.42 20.12 2.53
CA GLY A 89 12.46 20.46 1.56
C GLY A 89 12.31 19.97 0.11
N PRO A 90 12.82 20.72 -0.87
CA PRO A 90 13.06 20.12 -2.17
C PRO A 90 14.22 19.12 -2.05
N PHE A 91 13.88 17.83 -2.03
CA PHE A 91 14.84 16.75 -2.20
C PHE A 91 15.02 16.46 -3.68
N ARG A 92 16.24 16.10 -4.10
CA ARG A 92 16.47 15.68 -5.49
C ARG A 92 16.15 14.20 -5.64
N VAL A 93 15.37 13.83 -6.64
CA VAL A 93 15.22 12.42 -7.03
C VAL A 93 16.56 11.94 -7.59
N LYS A 94 17.09 10.85 -7.05
CA LYS A 94 18.33 10.23 -7.55
C LYS A 94 18.03 9.25 -8.67
N ARG A 95 17.03 8.38 -8.45
CA ARG A 95 16.53 7.40 -9.43
C ARG A 95 15.21 6.78 -8.95
N LYS A 96 14.51 6.14 -9.87
CA LYS A 96 13.41 5.23 -9.58
C LYS A 96 13.97 3.86 -9.18
N VAL A 97 13.57 3.35 -8.02
CA VAL A 97 14.02 2.05 -7.48
C VAL A 97 12.98 0.97 -7.76
N GLU A 98 11.71 1.32 -7.60
CA GLU A 98 10.55 0.44 -7.81
C GLU A 98 9.49 1.21 -8.60
N GLU A 99 8.45 0.54 -9.11
CA GLU A 99 7.39 1.17 -9.89
C GLU A 99 6.80 2.43 -9.21
N PHE A 100 6.67 2.39 -7.89
CA PHE A 100 6.13 3.49 -7.08
C PHE A 100 7.12 4.07 -6.07
N ALA A 101 8.39 3.63 -6.06
CA ALA A 101 9.37 4.05 -5.08
C ALA A 101 10.56 4.76 -5.72
N TYR A 102 10.87 5.95 -5.21
CA TYR A 102 11.96 6.79 -5.67
C TYR A 102 13.02 6.92 -4.58
N GLU A 103 14.29 6.81 -4.96
CA GLU A 103 15.41 7.13 -4.08
C GLU A 103 15.69 8.62 -4.16
N LEU A 104 15.68 9.28 -3.01
CA LEU A 104 16.01 10.69 -2.86
C LEU A 104 17.49 10.87 -2.50
N GLN A 105 18.10 11.90 -3.05
CA GLN A 105 19.40 12.37 -2.63
C GLN A 105 19.25 13.15 -1.32
N LEU A 106 19.75 12.56 -0.23
CA LEU A 106 19.86 13.23 1.06
C LEU A 106 21.13 14.08 1.09
N PRO A 107 21.07 15.32 1.59
CA PRO A 107 22.28 16.09 1.86
C PRO A 107 23.03 15.45 3.03
N ASP A 108 24.34 15.22 2.88
CA ASP A 108 25.21 14.58 3.89
C ASP A 108 25.17 15.26 5.27
N ARG A 109 24.77 16.54 5.34
CA ARG A 109 24.70 17.36 6.57
C ARG A 109 23.27 17.64 7.05
N SER A 110 22.26 16.98 6.50
CA SER A 110 20.86 17.37 6.72
C SER A 110 20.25 16.94 8.07
N GLY A 111 20.91 16.06 8.82
CA GLY A 111 20.38 15.54 10.09
C GLY A 111 19.15 14.63 9.92
N TYR A 112 18.78 14.29 8.68
CA TYR A 112 17.71 13.34 8.39
C TYR A 112 18.20 11.91 8.60
N ARG A 113 17.49 11.15 9.43
CA ARG A 113 17.78 9.76 9.77
C ARG A 113 16.66 8.83 9.28
N PHE A 114 16.26 8.99 8.02
CA PHE A 114 15.30 8.11 7.35
C PHE A 114 15.95 7.46 6.12
N TYR A 115 15.42 6.32 5.70
CA TYR A 115 15.88 5.66 4.48
C TYR A 115 15.46 6.48 3.26
N PRO A 116 16.37 6.79 2.32
CA PRO A 116 16.10 7.70 1.21
C PRO A 116 15.08 7.20 0.18
N VAL A 117 14.59 5.97 0.29
CA VAL A 117 13.60 5.40 -0.62
C VAL A 117 12.20 5.72 -0.11
N VAL A 118 11.41 6.43 -0.93
CA VAL A 118 10.07 6.90 -0.57
C VAL A 118 9.06 6.53 -1.65
N HIS A 119 7.84 6.21 -1.22
CA HIS A 119 6.73 5.94 -2.13
C HIS A 119 6.19 7.25 -2.72
N VAL A 120 5.79 7.24 -3.99
CA VAL A 120 5.30 8.41 -4.76
C VAL A 120 4.17 9.18 -4.06
N SER A 121 3.32 8.49 -3.30
CA SER A 121 2.22 9.09 -2.54
C SER A 121 2.66 10.03 -1.42
N HIS A 122 3.92 9.94 -0.99
CA HIS A 122 4.51 10.79 0.03
C HIS A 122 5.36 11.91 -0.58
N SER A 123 5.41 12.03 -1.90
CA SER A 123 6.17 13.06 -2.61
C SER A 123 5.26 13.99 -3.41
N ARG A 124 5.64 15.26 -3.52
CA ARG A 124 5.00 16.24 -4.40
C ARG A 124 6.05 17.00 -5.21
N PRO A 125 5.76 17.40 -6.46
CA PRO A 125 6.59 18.34 -7.19
C PRO A 125 6.68 19.70 -6.47
#